data_AF-A0A7X9FMM0-F1
#
_entry.id   AF-A0A7X9FMM0-F1
#
_cell.length_a   1.000
_cell.length_b   1.000
_cell.length_c   1.000
_cell.angle_alpha   90.00
_cell.angle_beta   90.00
_cell.angle_gamma   90.00
#
_symmetry.space_group_name_H-M   'P 1'
#
loop_
_entity.id
_entity.type
_entity.pdbx_description
1 polymer ?
#
loop_
_entity_poly.entity_id
_entity_poly.type
_entity_poly.pdbx_seq_one_letter_code
_entity_poly.pdbx_strand_id
1 'polypeptide(L)' 'MSDLPAFLAAGAALGASAGFSPGPLLTLVLAQTLAHGPREGIKVAMAPLLTDIPMLVASLLALSLVQDRPAVLGL' A
#
# COMPACT_ATOMS: atom_id res chain seq x y z
N MET A 1 2.00 10.17 22.17
CA MET A 1 0.66 9.54 22.00
C MET A 1 -0.41 10.52 21.51
N SER A 2 -0.12 11.82 21.34
CA SER A 2 -1.04 12.84 20.78
C SER A 2 -1.17 12.80 19.25
N ASP A 3 -0.24 12.13 18.55
CA ASP A 3 -0.11 12.24 17.09
C ASP A 3 -0.80 11.10 16.33
N LEU A 4 -1.31 10.09 17.05
CA LEU A 4 -2.11 9.01 16.48
C LEU A 4 -3.26 9.51 15.58
N PRO A 5 -4.08 10.50 15.99
CA PRO A 5 -5.11 11.05 15.10
C PRO A 5 -4.53 11.70 13.84
N ALA A 6 -3.36 12.35 13.93
CA ALA A 6 -2.71 12.95 12.78
C ALA A 6 -2.21 11.88 11.79
N PHE A 7 -1.62 10.79 12.28
CA PHE A 7 -1.22 9.66 11.44
C PHE A 7 -2.40 8.94 10.78
N LEU A 8 -3.51 8.75 11.51
CA LEU A 8 -4.73 8.19 10.93
C LEU A 8 -5.32 9.11 9.86
N ALA A 9 -5.36 10.42 10.09
CA ALA A 9 -5.83 11.39 9.11
C ALA A 9 -4.95 11.42 7.86
N ALA A 10 -3.62 11.40 8.03
CA ALA A 10 -2.68 11.35 6.91
C ALA A 10 -2.82 10.04 6.12
N GLY A 11 -2.90 8.90 6.79
CA GLY A 11 -3.12 7.60 6.16
C GLY A 11 -4.45 7.53 5.40
N ALA A 12 -5.53 8.07 5.99
CA ALA A 12 -6.83 8.16 5.32
C ALA A 12 -6.79 9.08 4.09
N ALA A 13 -6.13 10.23 4.19
CA ALA A 13 -5.99 11.18 3.07
C ALA A 13 -5.17 10.58 1.92
N LEU A 14 -4.03 9.95 2.23
CA LEU A 14 -3.18 9.28 1.24
C LEU A 14 -3.90 8.07 0.61
N GLY A 15 -4.54 7.25 1.43
CA GLY A 15 -5.32 6.10 0.96
C GLY A 15 -6.50 6.51 0.09
N ALA A 16 -7.23 7.57 0.47
CA ALA A 16 -8.31 8.11 -0.34
C ALA A 16 -7.78 8.68 -1.66
N SER A 17 -6.70 9.47 -1.64
CA SER A 17 -6.10 10.03 -2.86
C SER A 17 -5.64 8.92 -3.82
N ALA A 18 -4.96 7.88 -3.31
CA ALA A 18 -4.56 6.72 -4.10
C ALA A 18 -5.77 5.92 -4.61
N GLY A 19 -6.83 5.81 -3.80
CA GLY A 19 -8.06 5.11 -4.13
C GLY A 19 -9.03 5.89 -5.02
N PHE A 20 -8.85 7.20 -5.22
CA PHE A 20 -9.63 7.99 -6.19
C PHE A 20 -8.89 8.19 -7.52
N SER A 21 -7.58 7.96 -7.56
CA SER A 21 -6.81 8.02 -8.79
C SER A 21 -6.96 6.70 -9.57
N PRO A 22 -7.54 6.69 -10.78
CA PRO A 22 -7.80 5.46 -11.50
C PRO A 22 -6.49 4.85 -12.03
N GLY A 23 -5.87 4.02 -11.20
CA GLY A 23 -4.74 3.17 -11.57
C GLY A 23 -5.16 1.80 -12.10
N PRO A 24 -4.20 0.95 -12.48
CA PRO A 24 -4.47 -0.41 -12.97
C PRO A 24 -5.22 -1.27 -11.94
N LEU A 25 -4.88 -1.16 -10.66
CA LEU A 25 -5.49 -1.96 -9.58
C LEU A 25 -6.95 -1.59 -9.33
N LEU A 26 -7.26 -0.29 -9.25
CA LEU A 26 -8.62 0.18 -9.08
C LEU A 26 -9.49 -0.18 -10.28
N THR A 27 -8.95 -0.03 -11.49
CA THR A 27 -9.61 -0.48 -12.72
C THR A 27 -9.95 -1.97 -12.66
N LEU A 28 -9.04 -2.81 -12.15
CA LEU A 28 -9.29 -4.23 -11.98
C LEU A 28 -10.35 -4.51 -10.91
N VAL A 29 -10.31 -3.82 -9.76
CA VAL A 29 -11.33 -3.95 -8.71
C VAL A 29 -12.72 -3.61 -9.27
N LEU A 30 -12.85 -2.52 -10.01
CA LEU A 30 -14.10 -2.13 -10.66
C LEU A 30 -14.55 -3.18 -11.69
N ALA A 31 -13.66 -3.63 -12.57
CA ALA A 31 -13.98 -4.63 -13.58
C ALA A 31 -14.47 -5.95 -12.94
N GLN A 32 -13.79 -6.42 -11.91
CA GLN A 32 -14.16 -7.64 -11.18
C GLN A 32 -15.46 -7.46 -10.39
N THR A 33 -15.68 -6.27 -9.81
CA THR A 33 -16.94 -5.93 -9.11
C THR A 33 -18.13 -5.96 -10.06
N LEU A 34 -17.99 -5.37 -11.25
CA LEU A 34 -19.07 -5.30 -12.24
C LEU A 34 -19.32 -6.64 -12.94
N ALA A 35 -18.26 -7.38 -13.26
CA ALA A 35 -18.37 -8.65 -13.99
C ALA A 35 -18.79 -9.84 -13.11
N HIS A 36 -18.32 -9.89 -11.86
CA HIS A 36 -18.48 -11.05 -10.98
C HIS A 36 -19.11 -10.72 -9.62
N GLY A 37 -19.51 -9.46 -9.42
CA GLY A 37 -20.12 -8.98 -8.19
C GLY A 37 -19.10 -8.49 -7.15
N PRO A 38 -19.59 -7.84 -6.07
CA PRO A 38 -18.75 -7.14 -5.10
C PRO A 38 -17.77 -8.03 -4.34
N ARG A 39 -18.08 -9.33 -4.20
CA ARG A 39 -17.18 -10.28 -3.52
C ARG A 39 -15.84 -10.44 -4.24
N GLU A 40 -15.85 -10.52 -5.56
CA GLU A 40 -14.59 -10.66 -6.32
C GLU A 40 -13.80 -9.34 -6.32
N GLY A 41 -14.49 -8.21 -6.38
CA GLY A 41 -13.87 -6.89 -6.20
C GLY A 41 -13.13 -6.75 -4.86
N ILE A 42 -13.74 -7.21 -3.76
CA ILE A 42 -13.12 -7.19 -2.43
C ILE A 42 -11.86 -8.06 -2.41
N LYS A 43 -11.89 -9.27 -3.00
CA LYS A 43 -10.70 -10.12 -3.06
C LYS A 43 -9.53 -9.44 -3.78
N VAL A 44 -9.82 -8.78 -4.90
CA VAL A 44 -8.80 -8.03 -5.65
C VAL A 44 -8.28 -6.84 -4.85
N ALA A 45 -9.17 -6.10 -4.18
CA ALA A 45 -8.78 -4.97 -3.32
C ALA A 45 -7.92 -5.41 -2.13
N MET A 46 -7.99 -6.69 -1.73
CA MET A 46 -7.16 -7.26 -0.67
C MET A 46 -5.79 -7.74 -1.14
N ALA A 47 -5.56 -7.87 -2.46
CA ALA A 47 -4.29 -8.34 -3.00
C ALA A 47 -3.07 -7.50 -2.54
N PRO A 48 -3.12 -6.15 -2.54
CA PRO A 48 -2.01 -5.32 -2.07
C PRO A 48 -1.67 -5.54 -0.60
N LEU A 49 -2.66 -5.77 0.26
CA LEU A 49 -2.39 -6.02 1.67
C LEU A 49 -1.64 -7.35 1.86
N LEU A 50 -1.94 -8.36 1.04
CA LEU A 50 -1.23 -9.63 1.11
C LEU A 50 0.17 -9.57 0.50
N THR A 51 0.37 -8.81 -0.59
CA THR A 51 1.67 -8.70 -1.27
C THR A 51 2.60 -7.66 -0.65
N ASP A 52 2.05 -6.56 -0.16
CA ASP A 52 2.83 -5.42 0.30
C ASP A 52 3.32 -5.62 1.74
N ILE A 53 2.68 -6.46 2.56
CA ILE A 53 3.21 -6.82 3.89
C ILE A 53 4.57 -7.54 3.73
N PRO A 54 4.68 -8.63 2.95
CA PRO A 54 5.99 -9.23 2.63
C PRO A 54 6.97 -8.24 2.01
N MET A 55 6.51 -7.37 1.10
CA MET A 55 7.38 -6.41 0.43
C MET A 55 7.91 -5.34 1.39
N LEU A 56 7.09 -4.87 2.33
CA LEU A 56 7.46 -3.95 3.40
C LEU A 56 8.50 -4.58 4.32
N VAL A 57 8.27 -5.82 4.77
CA VAL A 57 9.23 -6.56 5.62
C VAL A 57 10.55 -6.74 4.88
N ALA A 58 10.52 -7.16 3.61
CA ALA A 58 11.72 -7.30 2.79
C ALA A 58 12.46 -5.97 2.64
N SER A 59 11.74 -4.86 2.45
CA SER A 59 12.33 -3.52 2.35
C SER A 59 13.00 -3.10 3.66
N LEU A 60 12.37 -3.35 4.81
CA LEU A 60 12.94 -3.06 6.13
C LEU A 60 14.20 -3.90 6.40
N LEU A 61 14.20 -5.17 6.00
CA LEU A 61 15.39 -6.02 6.07
C LEU A 61 16.50 -5.54 5.14
N ALA A 62 16.17 -5.13 3.92
CA ALA A 62 17.17 -4.58 2.99
C ALA A 62 17.80 -3.29 3.56
N LEU A 63 16.99 -2.42 4.16
CA LEU A 63 17.46 -1.20 4.83
C LEU A 63 18.37 -1.51 6.01
N SER A 64 18.02 -2.49 6.86
CA SER A 64 18.84 -2.84 8.02
C SER A 64 20.21 -3.42 7.65
N LEU A 65 20.32 -4.07 6.48
CA LEU A 65 21.59 -4.59 5.96
C LEU A 65 22.53 -3.48 5.44
N VAL A 66 21.99 -2.32 5.10
CA VAL A 66 22.71 -1.24 4.40
C VAL A 66 22.89 0.00 5.28
N GLN A 67 22.26 0.06 6.45
CA GLN A 67 22.28 1.21 7.37
C GLN A 67 23.70 1.73 7.69
N ASP A 68 24.70 0.86 7.75
CA ASP A 68 26.08 1.22 8.08
C ASP A 68 26.93 1.66 6.86
N ARG A 69 26.33 1.73 5.66
CA ARG A 69 27.01 2.12 4.42
C ARG A 69 26.42 3.41 3.83
N PRO A 70 26.90 4.59 4.26
CA PRO A 70 26.36 5.90 3.82
C PRO A 70 26.40 6.07 2.30
N ALA A 71 27.44 5.58 1.63
CA ALA A 71 27.58 5.60 0.18
C ALA A 71 26.44 4.88 -0.58
N VAL A 72 25.83 3.84 0.00
CA VAL A 72 24.71 3.12 -0.62
C VAL A 72 23.39 3.85 -0.38
N LEU A 73 23.30 4.64 0.69
CA LEU A 73 22.14 5.49 0.98
C LEU A 73 22.18 6.83 0.22
N GLY A 74 23.29 7.14 -0.45
CA GLY A 74 23.48 8.41 -1.15
C GLY A 74 23.73 9.59 -0.20
N LEU A 75 24.23 9.31 1.01
CA LEU A 75 24.69 10.26 2.03
C LEU A 75 26.21 10.27 2.09
#